data_AF-A0A3Q2NVM4-F1
#
_entry.id   AF-A0A3Q2NVM4-F1
#
_cell.length_a   1.000
_cell.length_b   1.000
_cell.length_c   1.000
_cell.angle_alpha   90.00
_cell.angle_beta   90.00
_cell.angle_gamma   90.00
#
_symmetry.space_group_name_H-M   'P 1'
#
loop_
_entity.id
_entity.type
_entity.pdbx_description
1 polymer ?
#
loop_
_entity_poly.entity_id
_entity_poly.type
_entity_poly.pdbx_seq_one_letter_code
_entity_poly.pdbx_strand_id
1 'polypeptide(L)'
;RRPGPVVSCLGSQHDGSTDGRDSFEFGDDVLKDEWSLGDDDDEEEEEDLKAMVETIRDRAELSAPSSAHRQLSMLDFLRSFLSQRNMTGTLECFETEWVELGQTGVVDPRWADPVPEVYTENQRLAGELKNTEREKEEYRHINVYISFN
;
A
#
# COMPACT_ATOMS: atom_id res chain seq x y z
N ARG A 1 -50.90 -22.23 -13.44
CA ARG A 1 -51.19 -22.77 -14.79
C ARG A 1 -50.81 -21.70 -15.82
N ARG A 2 -49.77 -21.91 -16.63
CA ARG A 2 -49.66 -21.26 -17.95
C ARG A 2 -50.77 -21.84 -18.86
N PRO A 3 -51.14 -21.12 -19.92
CA PRO A 3 -50.61 -21.52 -21.23
C PRO A 3 -50.19 -20.31 -22.10
N GLY A 4 -49.11 -20.48 -22.89
CA GLY A 4 -48.97 -19.78 -24.19
C GLY A 4 -49.86 -20.46 -25.24
N PRO A 5 -49.64 -20.36 -26.58
CA PRO A 5 -48.46 -19.86 -27.31
C PRO A 5 -48.77 -19.12 -28.65
N VAL A 6 -47.73 -18.98 -29.51
CA VAL A 6 -47.64 -18.94 -31.01
C VAL A 6 -48.09 -17.68 -31.79
N VAL A 7 -47.17 -16.92 -32.45
CA VAL A 7 -46.54 -17.15 -33.79
C VAL A 7 -47.58 -16.94 -34.91
N SER A 8 -47.44 -16.19 -36.01
CA SER A 8 -46.43 -15.32 -36.64
C SER A 8 -47.07 -14.73 -37.93
N CYS A 9 -46.30 -13.93 -38.68
CA CYS A 9 -46.39 -13.67 -40.14
C CYS A 9 -47.30 -12.48 -40.55
N LEU A 10 -46.96 -11.59 -41.50
CA LEU A 10 -45.83 -11.41 -42.42
C LEU A 10 -46.01 -10.02 -43.12
N GLY A 11 -44.91 -9.42 -43.63
CA GLY A 11 -44.94 -8.48 -44.76
C GLY A 11 -44.31 -7.09 -44.50
N SER A 12 -43.02 -6.90 -44.81
CA SER A 12 -42.47 -6.30 -46.06
C SER A 12 -42.39 -4.76 -46.00
N GLN A 13 -41.25 -4.06 -46.05
CA GLN A 13 -40.20 -3.94 -47.11
C GLN A 13 -38.96 -3.29 -46.46
N HIS A 14 -37.70 -3.75 -46.61
CA HIS A 14 -36.76 -3.68 -47.74
C HIS A 14 -36.42 -2.27 -48.27
N ASP A 15 -35.42 -1.67 -47.65
CA ASP A 15 -34.51 -0.62 -48.13
C ASP A 15 -33.21 -0.90 -47.31
N GLY A 16 -32.03 -1.16 -47.87
CA GLY A 16 -31.55 -0.82 -49.20
C GLY A 16 -30.26 0.01 -49.16
N SER A 17 -29.25 -0.35 -48.36
CA SER A 17 -27.86 0.02 -48.69
C SER A 17 -26.84 -0.80 -47.89
N THR A 18 -26.28 -1.81 -48.54
CA THR A 18 -25.00 -2.40 -48.16
C THR A 18 -23.95 -1.77 -49.07
N ASP A 19 -23.07 -0.94 -48.51
CA ASP A 19 -21.82 -0.62 -49.20
C ASP A 19 -20.67 -0.52 -48.18
N GLY A 20 -19.56 -1.15 -48.55
CA GLY A 20 -18.26 -1.00 -47.92
C GLY A 20 -18.09 -1.52 -46.50
N ARG A 21 -18.09 -2.85 -46.29
CA ARG A 21 -17.22 -3.41 -45.24
C ARG A 21 -15.79 -3.10 -45.67
N ASP A 22 -15.19 -2.10 -45.05
CA ASP A 22 -13.74 -1.93 -45.07
C ASP A 22 -13.15 -3.14 -44.34
N SER A 23 -12.87 -4.19 -45.12
CA SER A 23 -12.19 -5.37 -44.64
C SER A 23 -10.74 -4.96 -44.50
N PHE A 24 -10.38 -4.42 -43.34
CA PHE A 24 -9.00 -4.16 -42.98
C PHE A 24 -8.31 -5.54 -42.93
N GLU A 25 -7.67 -5.93 -44.03
CA GLU A 25 -6.75 -7.06 -44.04
C GLU A 25 -5.61 -6.65 -43.11
N PHE A 26 -5.60 -7.24 -41.91
CA PHE A 26 -4.47 -7.16 -41.01
C PHE A 26 -3.33 -7.92 -41.70
N GLY A 27 -2.55 -7.20 -42.51
CA GLY A 27 -1.29 -7.70 -43.02
C GLY A 27 -0.43 -8.06 -41.82
N ASP A 28 -0.08 -9.34 -41.73
CA ASP A 28 0.83 -9.92 -40.75
C ASP A 28 2.30 -9.57 -41.05
N ASP A 29 2.53 -8.39 -41.63
CA ASP A 29 3.80 -7.97 -42.24
C ASP A 29 4.33 -6.63 -41.68
N VAL A 30 3.93 -6.21 -40.47
CA VAL A 30 4.41 -4.95 -39.85
C VAL A 30 4.97 -5.15 -38.43
N LEU A 31 5.53 -6.31 -38.08
CA LEU A 31 6.38 -6.46 -36.89
C LEU A 31 7.43 -7.55 -37.09
N LYS A 32 8.31 -7.38 -38.07
CA LYS A 32 9.54 -8.16 -38.22
C LYS A 32 10.59 -7.21 -38.78
N ASP A 33 11.66 -7.03 -38.03
CA ASP A 33 12.70 -5.99 -38.15
C ASP A 33 12.22 -4.67 -37.49
N GLU A 34 12.82 -4.13 -36.42
CA GLU A 34 14.23 -4.12 -36.01
C GLU A 34 14.34 -4.21 -34.47
N TRP A 35 14.39 -5.42 -33.92
CA TRP A 35 15.03 -5.65 -32.62
C TRP A 35 16.08 -6.74 -32.86
N SER A 36 17.13 -6.38 -33.61
CA SER A 36 18.40 -7.08 -33.43
C SER A 36 18.80 -6.83 -31.99
N LEU A 37 18.52 -7.80 -31.12
CA LEU A 37 19.31 -8.03 -29.92
C LEU A 37 20.75 -8.16 -30.41
N GLY A 38 21.47 -7.05 -30.38
CA GLY A 38 22.93 -7.10 -30.34
C GLY A 38 23.24 -7.83 -29.05
N ASP A 39 23.81 -9.02 -29.16
CA ASP A 39 24.46 -9.71 -28.05
C ASP A 39 25.77 -8.96 -27.71
N ASP A 40 25.68 -7.65 -27.45
CA ASP A 40 26.77 -6.76 -27.09
C ASP A 40 26.68 -6.50 -25.57
N ASP A 41 27.24 -7.39 -24.76
CA ASP A 41 27.87 -7.12 -23.45
C ASP A 41 27.23 -6.06 -22.49
N ASP A 42 25.91 -6.05 -22.30
CA ASP A 42 25.24 -5.22 -21.27
C ASP A 42 25.31 -5.85 -19.85
N GLU A 43 26.39 -6.56 -19.51
CA GLU A 43 26.60 -7.13 -18.16
C GLU A 43 26.60 -6.04 -17.07
N GLU A 44 27.06 -4.83 -17.41
CA GLU A 44 27.16 -3.67 -16.50
C GLU A 44 25.78 -3.06 -16.18
N GLU A 45 24.86 -2.99 -17.16
CA GLU A 45 23.48 -2.51 -16.93
C GLU A 45 22.65 -3.54 -16.14
N GLU A 46 22.88 -4.84 -16.37
CA GLU A 46 22.26 -5.90 -15.56
C GLU A 46 22.79 -5.87 -14.11
N GLU A 47 24.09 -5.60 -13.91
CA GLU A 47 24.69 -5.44 -12.58
C GLU A 47 24.09 -4.25 -11.82
N ASP A 48 23.94 -3.09 -12.48
CA ASP A 48 23.35 -1.89 -11.88
C ASP A 48 21.87 -2.09 -11.50
N LEU A 49 21.09 -2.73 -12.38
CA LEU A 49 19.71 -3.11 -12.08
C LEU A 49 19.63 -4.07 -10.90
N LYS A 50 20.54 -5.04 -10.84
CA LYS A 50 20.61 -6.02 -9.75
C LYS A 50 21.04 -5.36 -8.43
N ALA A 51 22.01 -4.46 -8.45
CA ALA A 51 22.42 -3.67 -7.29
C ALA A 51 21.29 -2.76 -6.80
N MET A 52 20.51 -2.18 -7.70
CA MET A 52 19.33 -1.39 -7.36
C MET A 52 18.22 -2.25 -6.73
N VAL A 53 17.97 -3.44 -7.27
CA VAL A 53 17.01 -4.40 -6.69
C VAL A 53 17.45 -4.87 -5.31
N GLU A 54 18.74 -5.18 -5.13
CA GLU A 54 19.28 -5.57 -3.82
C GLU A 54 19.22 -4.43 -2.81
N THR A 55 19.51 -3.18 -3.19
CA THR A 55 19.35 -2.03 -2.27
C THR A 55 17.89 -1.74 -1.91
N ILE A 56 16.95 -1.92 -2.84
CA ILE A 56 15.51 -1.84 -2.56
C ILE A 56 15.08 -2.98 -1.61
N ARG A 57 15.59 -4.19 -1.84
CA ARG A 57 15.34 -5.36 -0.99
C ARG A 57 15.89 -5.16 0.41
N ASP A 58 17.13 -4.73 0.57
CA ASP A 58 17.75 -4.42 1.85
C ASP A 58 16.97 -3.34 2.60
N ARG A 59 16.53 -2.29 1.88
CA ARG A 59 15.68 -1.26 2.47
C ARG A 59 14.31 -1.82 2.86
N ALA A 60 13.74 -2.75 2.09
CA ALA A 60 12.49 -3.42 2.41
C ALA A 60 12.63 -4.40 3.58
N GLU A 61 13.77 -5.07 3.74
CA GLU A 61 14.07 -5.99 4.85
C GLU A 61 14.37 -5.23 6.15
N LEU A 62 15.05 -4.07 6.07
CA LEU A 62 15.26 -3.15 7.19
C LEU A 62 14.00 -2.35 7.56
N SER A 63 13.13 -2.09 6.57
CA SER A 63 11.86 -1.39 6.76
C SER A 63 10.67 -2.31 6.93
N ALA A 64 10.84 -3.63 6.85
CA ALA A 64 9.76 -4.57 7.09
C ALA A 64 9.30 -4.36 8.53
N PRO A 65 8.11 -3.77 8.78
CA PRO A 65 7.53 -3.91 10.09
C PRO A 65 7.34 -5.41 10.23
N SER A 66 8.00 -6.03 11.22
CA SER A 66 7.65 -7.38 11.62
C SER A 66 6.14 -7.38 11.77
N SER A 67 5.44 -7.98 10.82
CA SER A 67 3.97 -7.97 10.75
C SER A 67 3.39 -8.85 11.85
N ALA A 68 4.24 -9.45 12.69
CA ALA A 68 3.88 -9.82 14.04
C ALA A 68 3.26 -8.60 14.71
N HIS A 69 1.93 -8.62 14.81
CA HIS A 69 1.15 -7.67 15.59
C HIS A 69 1.70 -7.73 17.01
N ARG A 70 2.72 -6.92 17.29
CA ARG A 70 3.37 -6.87 18.59
C ARG A 70 2.32 -6.25 19.48
N GLN A 71 1.56 -7.09 20.18
CA GLN A 71 0.61 -6.63 21.19
C GLN A 71 1.39 -5.77 22.17
N LEU A 72 1.12 -4.47 22.14
CA LEU A 72 1.66 -3.55 23.12
C LEU A 72 1.03 -3.90 24.46
N SER A 73 1.82 -3.86 25.53
CA SER A 73 1.23 -3.90 26.87
C SER A 73 0.47 -2.59 27.11
N MET A 74 -0.57 -2.62 27.96
CA MET A 74 -1.25 -1.39 28.38
C MET A 74 -0.28 -0.34 28.93
N LEU A 75 0.81 -0.79 29.58
CA LEU A 75 1.85 0.08 30.12
C LEU A 75 2.63 0.79 29.00
N ASP A 76 3.04 0.07 27.97
CA ASP A 76 3.76 0.67 26.82
C ASP A 76 2.87 1.65 26.05
N PHE A 77 1.57 1.35 25.96
CA PHE A 77 0.58 2.27 25.42
C PHE A 77 0.49 3.56 26.23
N LEU A 78 0.33 3.47 27.55
CA LEU A 78 0.23 4.65 28.41
C LEU A 78 1.50 5.52 28.35
N ARG A 79 2.69 4.90 28.37
CA ARG A 79 3.97 5.62 28.18
C ARG A 79 4.01 6.36 26.86
N SER A 80 3.65 5.66 25.78
CA SER A 80 3.63 6.23 24.43
C SER A 80 2.61 7.36 24.32
N PHE A 81 1.42 7.20 24.89
CA PHE A 81 0.36 8.19 24.89
C PHE A 81 0.78 9.46 25.62
N LEU A 82 1.29 9.34 26.85
CA LEU A 82 1.72 10.48 27.65
C LEU A 82 2.91 11.21 27.01
N SER A 83 3.83 10.47 26.41
CA SER A 83 4.95 11.03 25.66
C SER A 83 4.48 11.80 24.42
N GLN A 84 3.62 11.20 23.59
CA GLN A 84 3.08 11.83 22.38
C GLN A 84 2.24 13.09 22.68
N ARG A 85 1.62 13.15 23.86
CA ARG A 85 0.85 14.31 24.32
C ARG A 85 1.68 15.35 25.06
N ASN A 86 3.01 15.18 25.16
CA ASN A 86 3.92 16.05 25.92
C ASN A 86 3.54 16.20 27.40
N MET A 87 2.93 15.16 27.99
CA MET A 87 2.55 15.12 29.40
C MET A 87 3.66 14.49 30.25
N THR A 88 4.88 15.01 30.14
CA THR A 88 6.08 14.41 30.74
C THR A 88 6.02 14.36 32.27
N GLY A 89 5.49 15.40 32.93
CA GLY A 89 5.31 15.38 34.39
C GLY A 89 4.32 14.29 34.85
N THR A 90 3.25 14.05 34.08
CA THR A 90 2.31 12.95 34.36
C THR A 90 2.97 11.59 34.13
N LEU A 91 3.81 11.47 33.10
CA LEU A 91 4.58 10.26 32.83
C LEU A 91 5.55 9.94 33.99
N GLU A 92 6.30 10.94 34.47
CA GLU A 92 7.25 10.77 35.58
C GLU A 92 6.56 10.36 36.87
N CYS A 93 5.43 10.99 37.23
CA CYS A 93 4.62 10.57 38.37
C CYS A 93 4.12 9.13 38.20
N PHE A 94 3.57 8.81 37.03
CA PHE A 94 3.03 7.48 36.75
C PHE A 94 4.10 6.39 36.84
N GLU A 95 5.30 6.63 36.31
CA GLU A 95 6.40 5.66 36.40
C GLU A 95 6.89 5.47 37.83
N THR A 96 6.94 6.55 38.61
CA THR A 96 7.32 6.49 40.03
C THR A 96 6.29 5.71 40.84
N GLU A 97 5.01 6.05 40.71
CA GLU A 97 3.90 5.33 41.36
C GLU A 97 3.88 3.85 40.95
N TRP A 98 4.05 3.54 39.68
CA TRP A 98 4.05 2.16 39.19
C TRP A 98 5.16 1.31 39.83
N VAL A 99 6.35 1.88 40.03
CA VAL A 99 7.46 1.23 40.75
C VAL A 99 7.10 1.01 42.22
N GLU A 100 6.53 2.00 42.90
CA GLU A 100 6.12 1.91 44.30
C GLU A 100 5.01 0.86 44.51
N LEU A 101 4.03 0.81 43.60
CA LEU A 101 2.96 -0.19 43.60
C LEU A 101 3.47 -1.62 43.38
N GLY A 102 4.48 -1.79 42.53
CA GLY A 102 5.16 -3.08 42.34
C GLY A 102 5.97 -3.51 43.57
N GLN A 103 6.64 -2.56 44.24
CA GLN A 103 7.43 -2.85 45.46
C GLN A 103 6.54 -3.18 46.67
N THR A 104 5.38 -2.54 46.77
CA THR A 104 4.39 -2.82 47.83
C THR A 104 3.56 -4.07 47.58
N GLY A 105 3.67 -4.69 46.39
CA GLY A 105 3.00 -5.94 46.03
C GLY A 105 1.49 -5.80 45.83
N VAL A 106 0.98 -4.56 45.73
CA VAL A 106 -0.44 -4.26 45.53
C VAL A 106 -0.86 -4.56 44.09
N VAL A 107 0.06 -4.43 43.14
CA VAL A 107 -0.14 -4.74 41.73
C VAL A 107 0.97 -5.69 41.30
N ASP A 108 0.63 -6.77 40.60
CA ASP A 108 1.65 -7.57 39.91
C ASP A 108 2.08 -6.79 38.66
N PRO A 109 3.33 -6.30 38.59
CA PRO A 109 3.80 -5.51 37.45
C PRO A 109 3.80 -6.30 36.13
N ARG A 110 3.55 -7.62 36.18
CA ARG A 110 3.41 -8.51 35.01
C ARG A 110 2.01 -8.53 34.42
N TRP A 111 1.00 -7.98 35.11
CA TRP A 111 -0.41 -8.00 34.67
C TRP A 111 -0.84 -6.70 34.02
N ALA A 112 -0.01 -6.18 33.11
CA ALA A 112 -0.50 -5.20 32.15
C ALA A 112 -1.23 -5.98 31.05
N ASP A 113 -2.56 -5.85 31.00
CA ASP A 113 -3.35 -6.45 29.93
C ASP A 113 -2.82 -6.02 28.55
N PRO A 114 -2.95 -6.87 27.53
CA PRO A 114 -2.61 -6.47 26.16
C PRO A 114 -3.56 -5.36 25.70
N VAL A 115 -3.03 -4.40 24.96
CA VAL A 115 -3.81 -3.34 24.35
C VAL A 115 -4.76 -3.95 23.31
N PRO A 116 -6.03 -3.51 23.24
CA PRO A 116 -6.98 -3.99 22.25
C PRO A 116 -6.45 -3.82 20.82
N GLU A 117 -6.68 -4.84 19.97
CA GLU A 117 -6.20 -4.89 18.58
C GLU A 117 -6.61 -3.66 17.74
N VAL A 118 -7.81 -3.13 18.01
CA VAL A 118 -8.32 -1.90 17.36
C VAL A 118 -7.38 -0.71 17.53
N TYR A 119 -6.71 -0.57 18.68
CA TYR A 119 -5.77 0.53 18.89
C TYR A 119 -4.48 0.34 18.09
N THR A 120 -3.95 -0.88 18.07
CA THR A 120 -2.76 -1.22 17.27
C THR A 120 -3.03 -0.96 15.78
N GLU A 121 -4.22 -1.32 15.31
CA GLU A 121 -4.63 -1.06 13.93
C GLU A 121 -4.77 0.44 13.65
N ASN A 122 -5.36 1.22 14.57
CA ASN A 122 -5.42 2.67 14.42
C ASN A 122 -4.02 3.32 14.36
N GLN A 123 -3.04 2.82 15.14
CA GLN A 123 -1.67 3.32 15.04
C GLN A 123 -1.02 2.99 13.70
N ARG A 124 -1.24 1.76 13.19
CA ARG A 124 -0.76 1.33 11.88
C ARG A 124 -1.30 2.24 10.77
N LEU A 125 -2.62 2.45 10.75
CA LEU A 125 -3.31 3.32 9.81
C LEU A 125 -2.84 4.78 9.90
N ALA A 126 -2.61 5.30 11.11
CA ALA A 126 -2.07 6.64 11.30
C ALA A 126 -0.65 6.77 10.70
N GLY A 127 0.17 5.72 10.82
CA GLY A 127 1.49 5.65 10.20
C GLY A 127 1.43 5.66 8.67
N GLU A 128 0.54 4.85 8.09
CA GLU A 128 0.30 4.80 6.64
C GLU A 128 -0.16 6.15 6.11
N LEU A 129 -1.13 6.78 6.77
CA LEU A 129 -1.64 8.09 6.38
C LEU A 129 -0.52 9.15 6.37
N LYS A 130 0.29 9.20 7.42
CA LYS A 130 1.44 10.11 7.48
C LYS A 130 2.45 9.84 6.36
N ASN A 131 2.68 8.58 6.03
CA ASN A 131 3.60 8.19 4.96
C ASN A 131 3.08 8.63 3.59
N THR A 132 1.82 8.35 3.29
CA THR A 132 1.17 8.75 2.04
C THR A 132 1.11 10.27 1.88
N GLU A 133 0.85 11.00 2.96
CA GLU A 133 0.88 12.47 2.95
C GLU A 133 2.28 13.01 2.62
N ARG A 134 3.33 12.42 3.20
CA ARG A 134 4.73 12.76 2.90
C ARG A 134 5.06 12.52 1.42
N GLU A 135 4.70 11.36 0.88
CA GLU A 135 4.96 11.03 -0.54
C GLU A 135 4.23 12.00 -1.48
N LYS A 136 2.97 12.31 -1.18
CA LYS A 136 2.20 13.31 -1.94
C LYS A 136 2.87 14.69 -1.93
N GLU A 137 3.45 15.08 -0.81
CA GLU A 137 4.20 16.33 -0.68
C GLU A 137 5.47 16.31 -1.56
N GLU A 138 6.22 15.22 -1.51
CA GLU A 138 7.43 15.02 -2.31
C GLU A 138 7.13 15.10 -3.82
N TYR A 139 6.10 14.40 -4.30
CA TYR A 139 5.68 14.50 -5.70
C TYR A 139 5.26 15.91 -6.09
N ARG A 140 4.57 16.63 -5.19
CA ARG A 140 4.19 18.03 -5.45
C ARG A 140 5.41 18.92 -5.56
N HIS A 141 6.40 18.77 -4.69
CA HIS A 141 7.65 19.52 -4.76
C HIS A 141 8.46 19.22 -6.02
N ILE A 142 8.59 17.95 -6.40
CA ILE A 142 9.30 17.53 -7.61
C ILE A 142 8.60 18.10 -8.85
N ASN A 143 7.27 17.99 -8.93
CA ASN A 143 6.51 18.51 -10.08
C ASN A 143 6.63 20.03 -10.22
N VAL A 144 6.59 20.76 -9.10
CA VAL A 144 6.87 22.20 -9.09
C VAL A 144 8.29 22.46 -9.58
N TYR A 145 9.31 21.75 -9.09
CA TYR A 145 10.70 21.95 -9.52
C TYR A 145 10.88 21.73 -11.03
N ILE A 146 10.26 20.69 -11.59
CA ILE A 146 10.29 20.40 -13.04
C ILE A 146 9.51 21.45 -13.84
N SER A 147 8.39 21.97 -13.32
CA SER A 147 7.58 22.97 -14.03
C SER A 147 8.21 24.37 -14.09
N PHE A 148 9.21 24.64 -13.25
CA PHE A 148 9.89 25.94 -13.14
C PHE A 148 11.33 25.95 -13.69
N ASN A 149 11.85 24.81 -14.17
CA ASN A 149 13.11 24.71 -14.93
C ASN A 149 12.82 24.34 -16.39
#